data_AF-A0A379WNY5-F1
#
_entry.id   AF-A0A379WNY5-F1
#
_cell.length_a   1.000
_cell.length_b   1.000
_cell.length_c   1.000
_cell.angle_alpha   90.00
_cell.angle_beta   90.00
_cell.angle_gamma   90.00
#
_symmetry.space_group_name_H-M   'P 1'
#
loop_
_entity.id
_entity.type
_entity.pdbx_description
1 polymer ?
#
loop_
_entity_poly.entity_id
_entity_poly.type
_entity_poly.pdbx_seq_one_letter_code
_entity_poly.pdbx_strand_id
1 'polypeptide(L)' 'MRVYFEKPRTTVGWKGLINDPHMDGSFDVEAGLKIARQLLVELVNMGLPLATEALDPNSRNTWAICLAGRR' A
#
# COMPACT_ATOMS: atom_id res chain seq x y z
N MET A 1 -13.12 -4.71 -1.21
CA MET A 1 -12.24 -4.09 -2.22
C MET A 1 -10.83 -4.62 -2.03
N ARG A 2 -10.20 -5.08 -3.11
CA ARG A 2 -8.82 -5.59 -3.07
C ARG A 2 -7.88 -4.44 -3.41
N VAL A 3 -6.93 -4.15 -2.53
CA VAL A 3 -5.95 -3.08 -2.73
C VAL A 3 -4.58 -3.74 -2.67
N TYR A 4 -3.88 -3.73 -3.80
CA TYR A 4 -2.53 -4.27 -3.93
C TYR A 4 -1.59 -3.12 -4.25
N PHE A 5 -0.61 -2.87 -3.39
CA PHE A 5 0.33 -1.77 -3.57
C PHE A 5 1.53 -2.15 -4.43
N GLU A 6 1.80 -3.44 -4.55
CA GLU A 6 2.95 -3.97 -5.26
C GLU A 6 2.54 -5.23 -6.01
N LYS A 7 3.26 -5.51 -7.10
CA LYS A 7 3.08 -6.74 -7.87
C LYS A 7 4.45 -7.38 -8.07
N PRO A 8 4.70 -8.61 -7.58
CA PRO A 8 5.95 -9.29 -7.84
C PRO A 8 6.08 -9.52 -9.35
N ARG A 9 7.18 -9.04 -9.94
CA ARG A 9 7.51 -9.22 -11.35
C ARG A 9 8.88 -9.86 -11.49
N THR A 10 9.03 -10.66 -12.53
CA THR A 10 10.30 -11.25 -12.96
C THR A 10 11.05 -10.36 -13.95
N THR A 11 10.37 -9.39 -14.56
CA THR A 11 10.93 -8.41 -15.52
C THR A 11 11.03 -7.01 -14.90
N VAL A 12 11.95 -6.19 -15.43
CA VAL A 12 12.10 -4.78 -15.03
C VAL A 12 10.88 -3.96 -15.46
N GLY A 13 10.36 -3.16 -14.52
CA GLY A 13 9.20 -2.31 -14.70
C GLY A 13 8.80 -1.62 -13.39
N TRP A 14 7.67 -0.92 -13.40
CA TRP A 14 7.15 -0.24 -12.20
C TRP A 14 6.87 -1.25 -11.07
N LYS A 15 7.48 -1.00 -9.91
CA LYS A 15 7.49 -1.93 -8.77
C LYS A 15 6.23 -1.82 -7.90
N GLY A 16 5.56 -0.68 -7.92
CA GLY A 16 4.33 -0.45 -7.14
C GLY A 16 4.28 0.95 -6.52
N LEU A 17 3.13 1.28 -5.94
CA LEU A 17 2.82 2.61 -5.40
C LEU A 17 3.68 2.96 -4.18
N ILE A 18 4.03 1.95 -3.37
CA ILE A 18 4.92 2.16 -2.22
C ILE A 18 6.33 2.45 -2.69
N ASN A 19 6.85 1.64 -3.60
CA ASN A 19 8.23 1.77 -4.04
C ASN A 19 8.47 2.95 -4.96
N ASP A 20 7.49 3.36 -5.76
CA ASP A 20 7.65 4.45 -6.72
C ASP A 20 6.30 5.18 -6.93
N PRO A 21 5.92 6.08 -6.02
CA PRO A 21 4.61 6.76 -6.06
C PRO A 21 4.47 7.71 -7.25
N HIS A 22 5.57 8.22 -7.78
CA HIS A 22 5.59 9.20 -8.87
C HIS A 22 5.76 8.55 -10.25
N MET A 23 6.00 7.24 -10.31
CA MET A 23 6.24 6.48 -11.55
C MET A 23 7.43 7.01 -12.37
N ASP A 24 8.39 7.66 -11.70
CA ASP A 24 9.58 8.28 -12.31
C ASP A 24 10.87 7.53 -11.95
N GLY A 25 10.78 6.47 -11.17
CA GLY A 25 11.94 5.71 -10.68
C GLY A 25 12.74 6.42 -9.60
N SER A 26 12.19 7.45 -8.94
CA SER A 26 12.81 8.15 -7.81
C SER A 26 12.95 7.29 -6.55
N PHE A 27 12.18 6.21 -6.46
CA PHE A 27 12.13 5.30 -5.32
C PHE A 27 11.76 5.96 -3.97
N ASP A 28 10.84 6.92 -3.97
CA ASP A 28 10.37 7.58 -2.74
C ASP A 28 9.38 6.71 -1.94
N VAL A 29 9.94 5.83 -1.11
CA VAL A 29 9.17 4.92 -0.26
C VAL A 29 8.38 5.66 0.83
N GLU A 30 8.90 6.76 1.36
CA GLU A 30 8.24 7.49 2.44
C GLU A 30 6.96 8.16 1.94
N ALA A 31 7.03 8.82 0.78
CA ALA A 31 5.85 9.38 0.13
C ALA A 31 4.84 8.28 -0.23
N GLY A 32 5.32 7.15 -0.77
CA GLY A 32 4.48 6.00 -1.11
C GLY A 32 3.70 5.45 0.08
N LEU A 33 4.35 5.32 1.24
CA LEU A 33 3.70 4.88 2.48
C LEU A 33 2.64 5.87 2.99
N LYS A 34 2.89 7.18 2.90
CA LYS A 34 1.93 8.22 3.31
C LYS A 34 0.68 8.18 2.44
N ILE A 35 0.86 8.10 1.11
CA ILE A 35 -0.24 8.02 0.14
C ILE A 35 -1.03 6.72 0.34
N ALA A 36 -0.35 5.58 0.48
CA ALA A 36 -1.00 4.30 0.72
C ALA A 36 -1.84 4.30 2.00
N ARG A 37 -1.32 4.88 3.10
CA ARG A 37 -2.05 5.02 4.35
C ARG A 37 -3.30 5.88 4.19
N GLN A 38 -3.18 7.03 3.53
CA GLN A 38 -4.32 7.94 3.32
C GLN A 38 -5.43 7.26 2.51
N LEU A 39 -5.07 6.58 1.41
CA LEU A 39 -6.00 5.80 0.60
C LEU A 39 -6.75 4.75 1.44
N LEU A 40 -6.04 3.98 2.27
CA LEU A 40 -6.67 2.96 3.11
C LEU A 40 -7.64 3.58 4.13
N VAL A 41 -7.27 4.69 4.77
CA VAL A 41 -8.15 5.38 5.73
C VAL A 41 -9.42 5.90 5.04
N GLU A 42 -9.29 6.52 3.87
CA GLU A 42 -10.45 7.00 3.09
C GLU A 42 -11.38 5.84 2.70
N LEU A 43 -10.81 4.72 2.24
CA LEU A 43 -11.58 3.52 1.88
C LEU A 43 -12.29 2.88 3.08
N VAL A 44 -11.64 2.83 4.25
CA VAL A 44 -12.26 2.36 5.50
C VAL A 44 -13.39 3.30 5.94
N ASN A 45 -13.19 4.61 5.83
CA ASN A 45 -14.20 5.62 6.17
C ASN A 45 -15.43 5.54 5.26
N MET A 46 -15.27 5.13 4.01
CA MET A 46 -16.39 4.82 3.10
C MET A 46 -17.12 3.51 3.45
N GLY A 47 -16.70 2.79 4.50
CA GLY A 47 -17.33 1.55 4.95
C GLY A 47 -16.98 0.34 4.09
N LEU A 48 -16.01 0.45 3.18
CA LEU A 48 -15.62 -0.64 2.30
C LEU A 48 -14.70 -1.63 3.03
N PRO A 49 -14.99 -2.93 3.03
CA PRO A 49 -14.07 -3.92 3.56
C PRO A 49 -12.85 -4.02 2.63
N LEU A 50 -11.64 -3.95 3.20
CA LEU A 50 -10.39 -3.96 2.46
C LEU A 50 -9.63 -5.27 2.66
N ALA A 51 -9.02 -5.74 1.58
CA ALA A 51 -8.07 -6.86 1.59
C ALA A 51 -6.81 -6.45 0.83
N THR A 52 -5.65 -6.62 1.45
CA THR A 52 -4.32 -6.38 0.86
C THR A 52 -3.45 -7.61 1.07
N GLU A 53 -2.45 -7.78 0.21
CA GLU A 53 -1.41 -8.79 0.35
C GLU A 53 -0.16 -8.14 0.92
N ALA A 54 0.40 -8.76 1.96
CA ALA A 54 1.66 -8.33 2.58
C ALA A 54 2.79 -9.16 1.97
N LEU A 55 3.52 -8.58 1.03
CA LEU A 55 4.65 -9.24 0.37
C LEU A 55 5.88 -9.29 1.28
N ASP A 56 6.09 -8.27 2.12
CA ASP A 56 7.20 -8.20 3.06
C ASP A 56 6.75 -8.27 4.54
N PRO A 57 7.57 -8.83 5.44
CA PRO A 57 7.28 -8.84 6.88
C PRO A 57 7.07 -7.43 7.46
N ASN A 58 7.85 -6.45 7.00
CA ASN A 58 7.74 -5.05 7.44
C ASN A 58 6.44 -4.41 6.94
N SER A 59 5.98 -4.78 5.74
CA SER A 59 4.73 -4.28 5.17
C SER A 59 3.54 -4.66 6.04
N ARG A 60 3.52 -5.88 6.63
CA ARG A 60 2.44 -6.37 7.50
C ARG A 60 2.14 -5.45 8.68
N ASN A 61 3.17 -4.92 9.35
CA ASN A 61 2.97 -4.05 10.52
C ASN A 61 2.28 -2.74 10.15
N THR A 62 2.64 -2.14 9.02
CA THR A 62 2.04 -0.88 8.55
C THR A 62 0.59 -1.06 8.13
N TRP A 63 0.25 -2.18 7.49
CA TRP A 63 -1.13 -2.48 7.05
C TRP A 63 -2.05 -2.90 8.19
N ALA A 64 -1.54 -3.67 9.15
CA ALA A 64 -2.33 -4.14 10.29
C ALA A 64 -2.87 -2.97 11.12
N ILE A 65 -2.08 -1.91 11.31
CA ILE A 65 -2.51 -0.69 12.01
C ILE A 65 -3.67 0.00 11.28
N CYS A 66 -3.66 0.02 9.94
CA CYS A 66 -4.71 0.69 9.16
C CYS A 66 -6.00 -0.13 9.04
N LEU A 67 -5.89 -1.47 8.95
CA LEU A 67 -7.04 -2.37 8.83
C LEU A 67 -7.72 -2.67 10.17
N ALA A 68 -7.00 -2.57 11.29
CA ALA A 68 -7.52 -2.79 12.63
C ALA A 68 -8.22 -1.55 13.25
N GLY A 69 -8.25 -0.41 12.54
CA GLY A 69 -8.75 0.89 13.00
C GLY A 69 -10.25 0.99 13.31
N ARG A 70 -10.97 -0.13 13.49
CA ARG A 70 -12.27 -0.12 14.17
C ARG A 70 -12.10 -0.51 15.64
N ARG A 71 -11.60 0.41 16.46
CA ARG A 71 -11.98 0.54 17.87
C ARG A 71 -12.02 2.01 18.24
#